data_AF-A0A0N9N2N5-F1
#
_entry.id   AF-A0A0N9N2N5-F1
#
_cell.length_a   1.000
_cell.length_b   1.000
_cell.length_c   1.000
_cell.angle_alpha   90.00
_cell.angle_beta   90.00
_cell.angle_gamma   90.00
#
_symmetry.space_group_name_H-M   'P 1'
#
loop_
_entity.id
_entity.type
_entity.pdbx_description
1 polymer ?
#
loop_
_entity_poly.entity_id
_entity_poly.type
_entity_poly.pdbx_seq_one_letter_code
_entity_poly.pdbx_strand_id
1 'polypeptide(L)' 'MLQREQLTARAGPDPSMVIDLIGGNLWFRTLVRDDAVDDDYLARLVDSVVAGVGVTPGGS' A
#
# COMPACT_ATOMS: atom_id res chain seq x y z
N MET A 1 -2.39 -24.04 -29.53
CA MET A 1 -1.31 -23.55 -28.65
C MET A 1 -1.36 -22.02 -28.60
N LEU A 2 -2.48 -21.46 -28.10
CA LEU A 2 -2.84 -20.03 -28.20
C LEU A 2 -3.46 -19.48 -26.90
N GLN A 3 -3.16 -20.09 -25.75
CA GLN A 3 -3.91 -19.83 -24.50
C GLN A 3 -3.03 -19.45 -23.30
N ARG A 4 -1.74 -19.16 -23.53
CA ARG A 4 -0.84 -18.63 -22.49
C ARG A 4 -0.61 -17.12 -22.60
N GLU A 5 -1.08 -16.51 -23.69
CA GLU A 5 -0.80 -15.12 -24.04
C GLU A 5 -1.96 -14.15 -23.78
N GLN A 6 -3.04 -14.59 -23.12
CA GLN A 6 -3.98 -13.64 -22.48
C GLN A 6 -3.45 -13.31 -21.08
N LEU A 7 -2.33 -12.58 -21.04
CA LEU A 7 -2.36 -11.15 -20.75
C LEU A 7 -2.90 -10.92 -19.34
N THR A 8 -2.02 -11.19 -18.38
CA THR A 8 -1.99 -10.54 -17.07
C THR A 8 -2.17 -9.04 -17.27
N ALA A 9 -3.43 -8.58 -17.34
CA ALA A 9 -3.76 -7.24 -16.92
C ALA A 9 -3.11 -7.11 -15.54
N ARG A 10 -2.20 -6.15 -15.37
CA ARG A 10 -1.65 -5.86 -14.05
C ARG A 10 -2.84 -5.53 -13.17
N ALA A 11 -3.36 -6.53 -12.45
CA ALA A 11 -4.33 -6.30 -11.41
C ALA A 11 -3.64 -5.29 -10.50
N GLY A 12 -4.28 -4.14 -10.30
CA GLY A 12 -3.79 -3.16 -9.34
C GLY A 12 -3.55 -3.83 -7.98
N PRO A 13 -2.80 -3.20 -7.08
CA PRO A 13 -2.54 -3.77 -5.77
C PRO A 13 -3.86 -4.09 -5.06
N ASP A 14 -3.90 -5.23 -4.39
CA ASP A 14 -5.06 -5.65 -3.59
C ASP A 14 -5.39 -4.55 -2.57
N PRO A 15 -6.59 -3.93 -2.63
CA PRO A 15 -6.97 -2.88 -1.70
C PRO A 15 -6.92 -3.32 -0.24
N SER A 16 -7.20 -4.60 0.04
CA SER A 16 -7.16 -5.15 1.40
C SER A 16 -5.74 -5.15 1.94
N MET A 17 -4.77 -5.56 1.11
CA MET A 17 -3.34 -5.52 1.44
C MET A 17 -2.88 -4.08 1.72
N VAL A 18 -3.33 -3.10 0.94
CA VAL A 18 -2.97 -1.68 1.16
C VAL A 18 -3.48 -1.20 2.52
N ILE A 19 -4.73 -1.52 2.86
CA ILE A 19 -5.32 -1.18 4.16
C ILE A 19 -4.56 -1.88 5.29
N ASP A 20 -4.22 -3.15 5.14
CA ASP A 20 -3.46 -3.91 6.14
C ASP A 20 -2.07 -3.32 6.38
N LEU A 21 -1.39 -2.86 5.33
CA LEU A 21 -0.09 -2.20 5.45
C LEU A 21 -0.18 -0.88 6.22
N ILE A 22 -1.20 -0.07 5.96
CA ILE A 22 -1.41 1.20 6.67
C ILE A 22 -1.85 0.93 8.11
N GLY A 23 -2.93 0.17 8.30
CA GLY A 23 -3.51 -0.14 9.61
C GLY A 23 -2.54 -0.90 10.51
N GLY A 24 -1.82 -1.87 9.97
CA GLY A 24 -0.80 -2.62 10.70
C GLY A 24 0.33 -1.72 11.22
N ASN A 25 0.77 -0.75 10.44
CA ASN A 25 1.79 0.22 10.88
C ASN A 25 1.25 1.17 11.96
N LEU A 26 -0.02 1.59 11.88
CA LEU A 26 -0.65 2.41 12.92
C LEU A 26 -0.74 1.66 14.25
N TRP A 27 -1.22 0.42 14.24
CA TRP A 27 -1.29 -0.42 15.44
C TRP A 27 0.08 -0.73 16.00
N PHE A 28 1.05 -1.09 15.14
CA PHE A 28 2.41 -1.35 15.60
C PHE A 28 3.01 -0.11 16.29
N ARG A 29 2.87 1.07 15.69
CA ARG A 29 3.42 2.31 16.27
C ARG A 29 2.75 2.69 17.59
N THR A 30 1.42 2.64 17.64
CA THR A 30 0.67 3.08 18.83
C THR A 30 0.68 2.05 19.95
N LEU A 31 0.46 0.77 19.65
CA LEU A 31 0.28 -0.26 20.67
C LEU A 31 1.57 -0.98 21.06
N VAL A 32 2.53 -1.10 20.13
CA VAL A 32 3.79 -1.82 20.38
C VAL A 32 4.92 -0.86 20.72
N ARG A 33 4.99 0.30 20.05
CA ARG A 33 6.03 1.30 20.32
C ARG A 33 5.63 2.40 21.30
N ASP A 34 4.35 2.50 21.64
CA ASP A 34 3.81 3.60 22.46
C ASP A 34 4.17 4.99 21.91
N ASP A 35 4.27 5.08 20.58
CA ASP A 35 4.63 6.30 19.86
C ASP A 35 3.36 6.99 19.32
N ALA A 36 3.37 8.33 19.31
CA ALA A 36 2.33 9.10 18.66
C ALA A 36 2.31 8.90 17.13
N VAL A 37 1.11 8.88 16.56
CA VAL A 37 0.85 8.99 15.13
C VAL A 37 0.41 10.43 14.88
N ASP A 38 1.32 11.24 14.34
CA ASP A 38 1.04 12.59 13.88
C ASP A 38 0.77 12.63 12.36
N ASP A 39 0.36 13.79 11.87
CA ASP A 39 0.04 14.00 10.46
C ASP A 39 1.26 13.75 9.55
N ASP A 40 2.46 14.14 10.00
CA ASP A 40 3.72 13.95 9.26
C ASP A 40 4.10 12.46 9.14
N TYR A 41 3.87 11.67 10.18
CA TYR A 41 4.02 10.22 10.12
C TYR A 41 2.99 9.60 9.18
N LEU A 42 1.72 10.01 9.28
CA LEU A 42 0.65 9.46 8.46
C LEU A 42 0.91 9.75 6.96
N ALA A 43 1.31 10.97 6.62
CA ALA A 43 1.66 11.35 5.25
C ALA A 43 2.79 10.47 4.69
N ARG A 44 3.90 10.34 5.44
CA ARG A 44 5.04 9.51 5.03
C ARG A 44 4.68 8.03 4.91
N LEU A 45 3.81 7.52 5.80
CA LEU A 45 3.35 6.15 5.75
C LEU A 45 2.54 5.89 4.47
N VAL A 46 1.60 6.77 4.15
CA VAL A 46 0.79 6.66 2.93
C VAL A 46 1.69 6.72 1.69
N ASP A 47 2.58 7.71 1.60
CA ASP A 47 3.52 7.84 0.47
C ASP A 47 4.37 6.58 0.30
N SER A 48 4.90 6.04 1.41
CA SER A 48 5.71 4.82 1.40
C SER A 48 4.93 3.59 0.92
N VAL A 49 3.68 3.42 1.37
CA VAL A 49 2.85 2.28 0.97
C VAL A 49 2.47 2.40 -0.50
N VAL A 50 1.97 3.55 -0.94
CA VAL A 50 1.54 3.82 -2.32
C VAL A 50 2.70 3.64 -3.31
N ALA A 51 3.88 4.20 -2.98
CA ALA A 51 5.09 4.01 -3.79
C ALA A 51 5.54 2.53 -3.82
N GLY A 52 5.48 1.84 -2.68
CA GLY A 52 5.91 0.45 -2.55
C GLY A 52 5.00 -0.56 -3.27
N VAL A 53 3.69 -0.32 -3.30
CA VAL A 53 2.72 -1.20 -3.98
C VAL A 53 2.59 -0.92 -5.48
N GLY A 54 3.41 -0.03 -6.02
CA GLY A 54 3.47 0.26 -7.46
C GLY A 54 2.27 1.05 -7.99
N VAL A 55 1.56 1.80 -7.13
CA VAL A 55 0.53 2.75 -7.59
C VAL A 55 1.26 3.90 -8.26
N THR A 56 1.30 3.90 -9.59
CA THR A 56 1.76 5.06 -10.35
C THR A 56 0.60 6.06 -10.39
N PRO A 57 0.74 7.30 -9.88
CA PRO A 57 -0.29 8.31 -10.05
C PRO A 57 -0.32 8.71 -11.53
N GLY A 58 -1.37 8.29 -12.25
CA GLY A 58 -1.59 8.65 -13.66
C GLY A 58 -1.18 7.56 -14.66
N GLY A 59 -2.10 6.63 -14.93
CA GLY A 59 -2.18 5.98 -16.23
C GLY A 59 -3.10 6.80 -17.12
N SER A 60 -2.53 7.48 -18.12
CA SER A 60 -3.24 8.18 -19.20
C SER A 60 -3.83 7.19 -20.20
#